data_AF-A0A2Z2MH78-F1
#
_entry.id   AF-A0A2Z2MH78-F1
#
_cell.length_a   1.000
_cell.length_b   1.000
_cell.length_c   1.000
_cell.angle_alpha   90.00
_cell.angle_beta   90.00
_cell.angle_gamma   90.00
#
_symmetry.space_group_name_H-M   'P 1'
#
loop_
_entity.id
_entity.type
_entity.pdbx_description
1 polymer ?
#
loop_
_entity_poly.entity_id
_entity_poly.type
_entity_poly.pdbx_seq_one_letter_code
_entity_poly.pdbx_strand_id
1 'polypeptide(L)'
;MFVRSLSAGGSVEEIGNKAHRLSILTRYFNVPIGFVVTTRAYDLWKEEGKLPHEVVEEVGEYFNSPYLLEGEFPVVVRSSATAEDGSKASFAGVFESVTGIKSFDDLIRGIERVFESTGSERVRTYMERMGLKEEPRMAAIVQKEITPKFAGVLFTRSPSELEKALVEFVRGSGEELVGGRKSGERVLLPRNPDKVENELMRELLTVGLEVESLFGRPQDIEWAYDGTLWILQSRDITVLNQTREVEDFKTENWHALKGIPANPGVARGRARFVLDDQPPEEAERVFKESEVLVTYVLHVEHYNLFAKAAGIVTKVDSILSHPAIIARELGIPCVVGVDVEAIREGDEVIVDGNEGAVYVRNPRRVLRGVELWKSSYREDETVRELKEGYLRALEKLSPKEMENVIVEAFSLVQELYPTERERALNVYYFINWLMEEETPRLLAKRFDVLDAFSRADRGERPRTDEEARLFKIYRLLKAFINYTDERVKDIPEMLFRI
;
A
#
# COMPACT_ATOMS: atom_id res chain seq x y z
N MET A 1 24.57 -22.71 -20.12
CA MET A 1 23.46 -21.88 -20.59
C MET A 1 23.00 -21.10 -19.39
N PHE A 2 23.37 -19.83 -19.38
CA PHE A 2 23.12 -18.89 -18.30
C PHE A 2 21.80 -18.16 -18.51
N VAL A 3 21.34 -18.08 -19.76
CA VAL A 3 20.14 -17.36 -20.17
C VAL A 3 19.26 -18.26 -21.02
N ARG A 4 17.94 -18.12 -20.87
CA ARG A 4 16.95 -18.88 -21.64
C ARG A 4 15.80 -17.99 -22.04
N SER A 5 15.21 -18.25 -23.22
CA SER A 5 13.94 -17.60 -23.56
C SER A 5 12.86 -18.02 -22.57
N LEU A 6 12.02 -17.07 -22.16
CA LEU A 6 10.93 -17.35 -21.22
C LEU A 6 9.96 -18.41 -21.80
N SER A 7 9.70 -18.40 -23.10
CA SER A 7 8.79 -19.35 -23.76
C SER A 7 9.39 -20.75 -23.91
N ALA A 8 10.72 -20.87 -23.93
CA ALA A 8 11.39 -22.18 -23.93
C ALA A 8 11.18 -22.92 -22.60
N GLY A 9 10.90 -22.18 -21.51
CA GLY A 9 10.71 -22.72 -20.18
C GLY A 9 11.96 -23.36 -19.57
N GLY A 10 11.76 -23.99 -18.43
CA GLY A 10 12.79 -24.59 -17.60
C GLY A 10 12.18 -25.16 -16.34
N SER A 11 12.96 -25.93 -15.59
CA SER A 11 12.54 -26.43 -14.26
C SER A 11 12.49 -25.29 -13.23
N VAL A 12 11.74 -25.46 -12.15
CA VAL A 12 11.70 -24.47 -11.06
C VAL A 12 13.10 -24.26 -10.47
N GLU A 13 13.91 -25.30 -10.39
CA GLU A 13 15.29 -25.24 -9.91
C GLU A 13 16.22 -24.43 -10.82
N GLU A 14 15.89 -24.33 -12.10
CA GLU A 14 16.69 -23.65 -13.13
C GLU A 14 16.29 -22.19 -13.33
N ILE A 15 14.99 -21.90 -13.35
CA ILE A 15 14.45 -20.56 -13.70
C ILE A 15 13.59 -19.94 -12.60
N GLY A 16 13.44 -20.60 -11.46
CA GLY A 16 12.56 -20.18 -10.38
C GLY A 16 11.08 -20.35 -10.71
N ASN A 17 10.23 -20.19 -9.70
CA ASN A 17 8.82 -20.56 -9.82
C ASN A 17 8.01 -19.58 -10.67
N LYS A 18 8.24 -18.26 -10.52
CA LYS A 18 7.51 -17.23 -11.27
C LYS A 18 7.76 -17.37 -12.77
N ALA A 19 9.03 -17.52 -13.17
CA ALA A 19 9.39 -17.73 -14.56
C ALA A 19 8.87 -19.06 -15.09
N HIS A 20 8.91 -20.13 -14.28
CA HIS A 20 8.33 -21.41 -14.64
C HIS A 20 6.84 -21.29 -14.98
N ARG A 21 6.04 -20.65 -14.12
CA ARG A 21 4.61 -20.43 -14.36
C ARG A 21 4.36 -19.55 -15.58
N LEU A 22 5.10 -18.45 -15.73
CA LEU A 22 4.99 -17.58 -16.90
C LEU A 22 5.35 -18.32 -18.20
N SER A 23 6.33 -19.21 -18.19
CA SER A 23 6.71 -20.01 -19.37
C SER A 23 5.55 -20.88 -19.87
N ILE A 24 4.74 -21.43 -18.96
CA ILE A 24 3.55 -22.21 -19.29
C ILE A 24 2.49 -21.30 -19.92
N LEU A 25 2.28 -20.12 -19.34
CA LEU A 25 1.28 -19.15 -19.80
C LEU A 25 1.59 -18.56 -21.18
N THR A 26 2.87 -18.39 -21.52
CA THR A 26 3.28 -17.84 -22.84
C THR A 26 2.78 -18.65 -24.03
N ARG A 27 2.37 -19.91 -23.82
CA ARG A 27 1.86 -20.80 -24.87
C ARG A 27 0.40 -20.53 -25.25
N TYR A 28 -0.34 -19.85 -24.38
CA TYR A 28 -1.79 -19.70 -24.49
C TYR A 28 -2.26 -18.26 -24.36
N PHE A 29 -1.48 -17.41 -23.69
CA PHE A 29 -1.87 -16.05 -23.33
C PHE A 29 -0.80 -15.04 -23.68
N ASN A 30 -1.21 -13.78 -23.77
CA ASN A 30 -0.30 -12.65 -23.93
C ASN A 30 0.49 -12.45 -22.64
N VAL A 31 1.73 -12.91 -22.63
CA VAL A 31 2.73 -12.63 -21.58
C VAL A 31 3.81 -11.76 -22.22
N PRO A 32 4.28 -10.68 -21.55
CA PRO A 32 5.34 -9.85 -22.11
C PRO A 32 6.56 -10.68 -22.49
N ILE A 33 7.05 -10.46 -23.71
CA ILE A 33 8.18 -11.23 -24.24
C ILE A 33 9.44 -10.94 -23.42
N GLY A 34 10.30 -11.94 -23.30
CA GLY A 34 11.48 -11.83 -22.46
C GLY A 34 12.28 -13.12 -22.33
N PHE A 35 13.27 -13.07 -21.47
CA PHE A 35 14.18 -14.17 -21.16
C PHE A 35 14.45 -14.24 -19.65
N VAL A 36 15.07 -15.34 -19.23
CA VAL A 36 15.40 -15.61 -17.83
C VAL A 36 16.90 -15.81 -17.71
N VAL A 37 17.51 -15.04 -16.82
CA VAL A 37 18.86 -15.28 -16.30
C VAL A 37 18.75 -16.31 -15.19
N THR A 38 19.30 -17.49 -15.44
CA THR A 38 19.06 -18.72 -14.67
C THR A 38 19.70 -18.70 -13.27
N THR A 39 19.28 -19.63 -12.42
CA THR A 39 19.89 -19.85 -11.10
C THR A 39 21.37 -20.22 -11.17
N ARG A 40 21.85 -20.77 -12.30
CA ARG A 40 23.28 -21.01 -12.53
C ARG A 40 24.08 -19.70 -12.64
N ALA A 41 23.52 -18.68 -13.29
CA ALA A 41 24.14 -17.36 -13.36
C ALA A 41 24.20 -16.69 -11.98
N TYR A 42 23.16 -16.89 -11.16
CA TYR A 42 23.15 -16.47 -9.76
C TYR A 42 24.26 -17.13 -8.95
N ASP A 43 24.48 -18.43 -9.08
CA ASP A 43 25.54 -19.12 -8.34
C ASP A 43 26.93 -18.54 -8.67
N LEU A 44 27.21 -18.31 -9.96
CA LEU A 44 28.48 -17.68 -10.38
C LEU A 44 28.61 -16.25 -9.88
N TRP A 45 27.54 -15.46 -9.95
CA TRP A 45 27.53 -14.10 -9.40
C TRP A 45 27.81 -14.11 -7.89
N LYS A 46 27.25 -15.08 -7.15
CA LYS A 46 27.45 -15.21 -5.70
C LYS A 46 28.90 -15.57 -5.35
N GLU A 47 29.58 -16.32 -6.21
CA GLU A 47 31.00 -16.67 -6.03
C GLU A 47 31.93 -15.50 -6.39
N GLU A 48 31.65 -14.76 -7.46
CA GLU A 48 32.52 -13.69 -7.98
C GLU A 48 32.22 -12.29 -7.44
N GLY A 49 31.04 -12.09 -6.84
CA GLY A 49 30.53 -10.80 -6.38
C GLY A 49 30.05 -9.86 -7.51
N LYS A 50 30.02 -10.36 -8.75
CA LYS A 50 29.54 -9.66 -9.95
C LYS A 50 29.22 -10.68 -11.04
N LEU A 51 28.45 -10.28 -12.06
CA LEU A 51 28.15 -11.17 -13.18
C LEU A 51 29.42 -11.45 -14.02
N PRO A 52 29.77 -12.72 -14.26
CA PRO A 52 30.89 -13.07 -15.13
C PRO A 52 30.69 -12.58 -16.56
N HIS A 53 31.79 -12.28 -17.27
CA HIS A 53 31.74 -11.77 -18.65
C HIS A 53 30.92 -12.66 -19.59
N GLU A 54 31.08 -13.98 -19.49
CA GLU A 54 30.33 -14.96 -20.30
C GLU A 54 28.81 -14.91 -20.07
N VAL A 55 28.37 -14.57 -18.86
CA VAL A 55 26.95 -14.38 -18.55
C VAL A 55 26.45 -13.07 -19.16
N VAL A 56 27.21 -11.99 -19.02
CA VAL A 56 26.88 -10.67 -19.59
C VAL A 56 26.78 -10.73 -21.11
N GLU A 57 27.69 -11.48 -21.75
CA GLU A 57 27.66 -11.72 -23.20
C GLU A 57 26.40 -12.48 -23.62
N GLU A 58 26.05 -13.57 -22.94
CA GLU A 58 24.82 -14.34 -23.22
C GLU A 58 23.55 -13.47 -22.98
N VAL A 59 23.53 -12.63 -21.94
CA VAL A 59 22.44 -11.65 -21.72
C VAL A 59 22.35 -10.68 -22.90
N GLY A 60 23.48 -10.20 -23.42
CA GLY A 60 23.56 -9.34 -24.59
C GLY A 60 23.00 -10.00 -25.85
N GLU A 61 23.31 -11.28 -26.09
CA GLU A 61 22.78 -12.03 -27.22
C GLU A 61 21.25 -12.15 -27.17
N TYR A 62 20.70 -12.49 -26.00
CA TYR A 62 19.24 -12.62 -25.82
C TYR A 62 18.52 -11.27 -25.87
N PHE A 63 19.13 -10.21 -25.34
CA PHE A 63 18.59 -8.86 -25.41
C PHE A 63 18.51 -8.34 -26.85
N ASN A 64 19.56 -8.54 -27.64
CA ASN A 64 19.61 -8.10 -29.04
C ASN A 64 18.91 -9.06 -30.02
N SER A 65 18.41 -10.19 -29.55
CA SER A 65 17.74 -11.18 -30.40
C SER A 65 16.48 -10.59 -31.05
N PRO A 66 16.34 -10.71 -32.39
CA PRO A 66 15.18 -10.20 -33.11
C PRO A 66 13.89 -10.98 -32.85
N TYR A 67 13.98 -12.09 -32.11
CA TYR A 67 12.85 -12.91 -31.72
C TYR A 67 12.41 -12.66 -30.28
N LEU A 68 13.07 -11.73 -29.58
CA LEU A 68 12.84 -11.43 -28.16
C LEU A 68 12.64 -9.93 -27.95
N LEU A 69 13.71 -9.21 -27.60
CA LEU A 69 13.63 -7.80 -27.21
C LEU A 69 14.17 -6.85 -28.28
N GLU A 70 14.83 -7.34 -29.34
CA GLU A 70 15.31 -6.49 -30.46
C GLU A 70 16.24 -5.34 -30.03
N GLY A 71 16.84 -5.43 -28.84
CA GLY A 71 17.61 -4.33 -28.27
C GLY A 71 16.76 -3.14 -27.79
N GLU A 72 15.44 -3.30 -27.67
CA GLU A 72 14.50 -2.26 -27.29
C GLU A 72 14.42 -2.06 -25.77
N PHE A 73 14.24 -0.78 -25.40
CA PHE A 73 13.95 -0.32 -24.05
C PHE A 73 12.60 0.41 -24.02
N PRO A 74 11.92 0.53 -22.86
CA PRO A 74 12.35 0.07 -21.54
C PRO A 74 12.08 -1.41 -21.27
N VAL A 75 12.87 -1.98 -20.36
CA VAL A 75 12.71 -3.35 -19.86
C VAL A 75 12.54 -3.35 -18.33
N VAL A 76 11.95 -4.42 -17.82
CA VAL A 76 11.82 -4.69 -16.39
C VAL A 76 12.61 -5.95 -16.03
N VAL A 77 13.28 -5.92 -14.88
CA VAL A 77 13.93 -7.09 -14.28
C VAL A 77 13.17 -7.50 -13.04
N ARG A 78 12.68 -8.75 -12.99
CA ARG A 78 11.86 -9.27 -11.89
C ARG A 78 12.51 -10.48 -11.25
N SER A 79 12.40 -10.58 -9.95
CA SER A 79 12.76 -11.78 -9.18
C SER A 79 11.90 -12.98 -9.54
N SER A 80 12.54 -14.15 -9.59
CA SER A 80 11.92 -15.47 -9.66
C SER A 80 12.73 -16.43 -8.79
N ALA A 81 12.44 -16.47 -7.50
CA ALA A 81 13.12 -17.40 -6.61
C ALA A 81 12.61 -18.84 -6.79
N THR A 82 13.45 -19.81 -6.45
CA THR A 82 13.09 -21.24 -6.43
C THR A 82 11.99 -21.58 -5.44
N ALA A 83 11.86 -20.79 -4.36
CA ALA A 83 10.87 -20.97 -3.32
C ALA A 83 9.75 -19.90 -3.31
N GLU A 84 9.76 -18.95 -4.26
CA GLU A 84 8.73 -17.90 -4.38
C GLU A 84 7.41 -18.46 -4.90
N ASP A 85 6.28 -17.82 -4.56
CA ASP A 85 4.93 -18.19 -5.02
C ASP A 85 4.57 -19.68 -4.80
N GLY A 86 5.19 -20.29 -3.78
CA GLY A 86 5.01 -21.69 -3.43
C GLY A 86 3.84 -21.91 -2.48
N SER A 87 3.41 -23.17 -2.35
CA SER A 87 2.35 -23.56 -1.41
C SER A 87 2.75 -23.48 0.07
N LYS A 88 4.05 -23.46 0.36
CA LYS A 88 4.60 -23.37 1.72
C LYS A 88 5.04 -21.96 2.11
N ALA A 89 5.52 -21.17 1.15
CA ALA A 89 6.05 -19.83 1.35
C ALA A 89 5.83 -19.04 0.06
N SER A 90 5.22 -17.86 0.14
CA SER A 90 4.91 -17.06 -1.04
C SER A 90 6.04 -16.08 -1.41
N PHE A 91 6.84 -15.64 -0.42
CA PHE A 91 7.78 -14.52 -0.57
C PHE A 91 7.16 -13.27 -1.23
N ALA A 92 5.85 -13.10 -1.10
CA ALA A 92 5.10 -12.07 -1.82
C ALA A 92 5.60 -10.66 -1.46
N GLY A 93 6.09 -9.94 -2.47
CA GLY A 93 6.65 -8.60 -2.28
C GLY A 93 7.90 -8.56 -1.40
N VAL A 94 8.58 -9.69 -1.17
CA VAL A 94 9.82 -9.74 -0.35
C VAL A 94 11.06 -9.47 -1.21
N PHE A 95 11.10 -10.02 -2.43
CA PHE A 95 12.21 -9.80 -3.36
C PHE A 95 12.04 -8.53 -4.20
N GLU A 96 13.14 -8.02 -4.75
CA GLU A 96 13.15 -6.78 -5.54
C GLU A 96 12.63 -7.03 -6.97
N SER A 97 12.12 -5.96 -7.60
CA SER A 97 11.93 -5.82 -9.04
C SER A 97 12.39 -4.43 -9.45
N VAL A 98 13.01 -4.32 -10.62
CA VAL A 98 13.60 -3.08 -11.12
C VAL A 98 12.92 -2.69 -12.43
N THR A 99 12.21 -1.58 -12.43
CA THR A 99 11.47 -1.00 -13.58
C THR A 99 12.22 0.19 -14.18
N GLY A 100 11.81 0.62 -15.38
CA GLY A 100 12.33 1.81 -16.02
C GLY A 100 13.77 1.70 -16.53
N ILE A 101 14.25 0.49 -16.82
CA ILE A 101 15.62 0.25 -17.31
C ILE A 101 15.70 0.69 -18.77
N LYS A 102 16.66 1.57 -19.07
CA LYS A 102 16.80 2.24 -20.37
C LYS A 102 18.18 2.09 -21.02
N SER A 103 19.07 1.34 -20.39
CA SER A 103 20.41 1.07 -20.91
C SER A 103 20.85 -0.34 -20.57
N PHE A 104 21.79 -0.89 -21.34
CA PHE A 104 22.30 -2.24 -21.10
C PHE A 104 23.09 -2.31 -19.79
N ASP A 105 23.83 -1.27 -19.43
CA ASP A 105 24.53 -1.19 -18.14
C ASP A 105 23.53 -1.20 -16.97
N ASP A 106 22.41 -0.48 -17.09
CA ASP A 106 21.34 -0.51 -16.10
C ASP A 106 20.64 -1.87 -16.04
N LEU A 107 20.56 -2.59 -17.16
CA LEU A 107 20.02 -3.96 -17.19
C LEU A 107 20.89 -4.91 -16.37
N ILE A 108 22.22 -4.89 -16.57
CA ILE A 108 23.15 -5.71 -15.79
C ILE A 108 23.06 -5.37 -14.30
N ARG A 109 23.08 -4.07 -13.95
CA ARG A 109 22.88 -3.62 -12.56
C ARG A 109 21.52 -4.06 -11.99
N GLY A 110 20.47 -4.04 -12.80
CA GLY A 110 19.13 -4.47 -12.41
C GLY A 110 19.08 -5.97 -12.08
N ILE A 111 19.77 -6.81 -12.86
CA ILE A 111 19.91 -8.25 -12.59
C ILE A 111 20.66 -8.49 -11.28
N GLU A 112 21.81 -7.82 -11.09
CA GLU A 112 22.60 -7.94 -9.86
C GLU A 112 21.79 -7.49 -8.64
N ARG A 113 21.04 -6.39 -8.72
CA ARG A 113 20.17 -5.92 -7.63
C ARG A 113 19.09 -6.94 -7.27
N VAL A 114 18.51 -7.63 -8.25
CA VAL A 114 17.56 -8.72 -7.98
C VAL A 114 18.25 -9.88 -7.27
N PHE A 115 19.47 -10.23 -7.66
CA PHE A 115 20.25 -11.26 -6.98
C PHE A 115 20.63 -10.87 -5.54
N GLU A 116 21.07 -9.64 -5.32
CA GLU A 116 21.39 -9.08 -3.99
C GLU A 116 20.20 -9.13 -3.04
N SER A 117 18.97 -9.03 -3.57
CA SER A 117 17.75 -9.06 -2.74
C SER A 117 17.60 -10.35 -1.94
N THR A 118 18.20 -11.47 -2.38
CA THR A 118 18.23 -12.74 -1.62
C THR A 118 18.89 -12.59 -0.26
N GLY A 119 19.93 -11.78 -0.18
CA GLY A 119 20.67 -11.52 1.05
C GLY A 119 20.10 -10.37 1.89
N SER A 120 18.95 -9.80 1.53
CA SER A 120 18.35 -8.67 2.28
C SER A 120 17.89 -9.08 3.68
N GLU A 121 17.87 -8.13 4.61
CA GLU A 121 17.38 -8.36 5.98
C GLU A 121 15.93 -8.85 5.98
N ARG A 122 15.10 -8.34 5.05
CA ARG A 122 13.71 -8.77 4.82
C ARG A 122 13.62 -10.26 4.49
N VAL A 123 14.46 -10.77 3.59
CA VAL A 123 14.46 -12.19 3.20
C VAL A 123 14.91 -13.07 4.37
N ARG A 124 16.01 -12.70 5.06
CA ARG A 124 16.50 -13.48 6.22
C ARG A 124 15.43 -13.59 7.30
N THR A 125 14.82 -12.46 7.63
CA THR A 125 13.74 -12.36 8.60
C THR A 125 12.54 -13.23 8.22
N TYR A 126 12.14 -13.23 6.96
CA TYR A 126 11.06 -14.09 6.47
C TYR A 126 11.43 -15.58 6.54
N MET A 127 12.66 -15.94 6.13
CA MET A 127 13.13 -17.33 6.15
C MET A 127 13.19 -17.93 7.55
N GLU A 128 13.76 -17.20 8.51
CA GLU A 128 13.84 -17.64 9.91
C GLU A 128 12.45 -17.98 10.47
N ARG A 129 11.46 -17.13 10.16
CA ARG A 129 10.08 -17.29 10.63
C ARG A 129 9.34 -18.44 9.98
N MET A 130 9.58 -18.66 8.69
CA MET A 130 9.03 -19.82 7.98
C MET A 130 9.78 -21.13 8.30
N GLY A 131 10.82 -21.07 9.15
CA GLY A 131 11.66 -22.22 9.47
C GLY A 131 12.46 -22.73 8.28
N LEU A 132 12.72 -21.87 7.29
CA LEU A 132 13.47 -22.18 6.08
C LEU A 132 14.97 -22.08 6.38
N LYS A 133 15.67 -23.19 6.18
CA LYS A 133 17.11 -23.32 6.53
C LYS A 133 18.04 -22.98 5.37
N GLU A 134 17.54 -22.99 4.15
CA GLU A 134 18.34 -22.80 2.94
C GLU A 134 17.88 -21.55 2.20
N GLU A 135 18.84 -20.70 1.85
CA GLU A 135 18.58 -19.49 1.08
C GLU A 135 18.10 -19.88 -0.33
N PRO A 136 16.98 -19.33 -0.81
CA PRO A 136 16.48 -19.69 -2.11
C PRO A 136 17.43 -19.20 -3.19
N ARG A 137 17.73 -20.09 -4.16
CA ARG A 137 18.40 -19.66 -5.40
C ARG A 137 17.46 -18.76 -6.19
N MET A 138 18.03 -17.76 -6.85
CA MET A 138 17.30 -16.73 -7.58
C MET A 138 17.56 -16.83 -9.07
N ALA A 139 16.50 -16.68 -9.86
CA ALA A 139 16.60 -16.35 -11.27
C ALA A 139 16.03 -14.94 -11.49
N ALA A 140 16.47 -14.28 -12.56
CA ALA A 140 15.97 -12.95 -12.92
C ALA A 140 15.25 -13.00 -14.27
N ILE A 141 14.01 -12.56 -14.31
CA ILE A 141 13.21 -12.45 -15.53
C ILE A 141 13.44 -11.06 -16.12
N VAL A 142 13.84 -10.99 -17.38
CA VAL A 142 13.96 -9.74 -18.14
C VAL A 142 12.84 -9.71 -19.17
N GLN A 143 11.96 -8.71 -19.10
CA GLN A 143 10.82 -8.58 -20.01
C GLN A 143 10.69 -7.16 -20.55
N LYS A 144 10.06 -7.02 -21.72
CA LYS A 144 9.59 -5.71 -22.19
C LYS A 144 8.68 -5.08 -21.14
N GLU A 145 8.95 -3.83 -20.78
CA GLU A 145 8.12 -3.12 -19.81
C GLU A 145 6.84 -2.61 -20.47
N ILE A 146 5.69 -2.95 -19.89
CA ILE A 146 4.39 -2.52 -20.38
C ILE A 146 4.05 -1.18 -19.76
N THR A 147 3.55 -0.24 -20.56
CA THR A 147 2.98 1.02 -20.07
C THR A 147 1.46 0.92 -20.05
N PRO A 148 0.85 0.47 -18.92
CA PRO A 148 -0.58 0.21 -18.85
C PRO A 148 -1.42 1.48 -18.88
N LYS A 149 -2.57 1.40 -19.56
CA LYS A 149 -3.74 2.26 -19.30
C LYS A 149 -4.41 1.86 -17.99
N PHE A 150 -4.52 0.55 -17.76
CA PHE A 150 -5.01 -0.03 -16.52
C PHE A 150 -4.11 -1.19 -16.10
N ALA A 151 -3.91 -1.34 -14.80
CA ALA A 151 -3.25 -2.49 -14.22
C ALA A 151 -3.97 -2.88 -12.94
N GLY A 152 -3.90 -4.16 -12.60
CA GLY A 152 -4.62 -4.66 -11.45
C GLY A 152 -4.37 -6.14 -11.19
N VAL A 153 -5.22 -6.66 -10.32
CA VAL A 153 -5.21 -8.06 -9.93
C VAL A 153 -6.60 -8.65 -10.11
N LEU A 154 -6.65 -9.89 -10.60
CA LEU A 154 -7.83 -10.72 -10.64
C LEU A 154 -7.65 -11.88 -9.68
N PHE A 155 -8.55 -11.98 -8.70
CA PHE A 155 -8.82 -13.23 -8.00
C PHE A 155 -9.95 -13.96 -8.73
N THR A 156 -9.63 -15.10 -9.32
CA THR A 156 -10.63 -15.98 -9.98
C THR A 156 -11.71 -16.49 -9.02
N ARG A 157 -11.44 -16.45 -7.72
CA ARG A 157 -12.41 -16.56 -6.62
C ARG A 157 -12.17 -15.49 -5.57
N SER A 158 -13.20 -14.74 -5.22
CA SER A 158 -13.15 -13.75 -4.14
C SER A 158 -12.90 -14.44 -2.80
N PRO A 159 -11.97 -13.95 -1.96
CA PRO A 159 -11.76 -14.47 -0.60
C PRO A 159 -13.02 -14.41 0.29
N SER A 160 -13.92 -13.46 0.04
CA SER A 160 -15.15 -13.25 0.82
C SER A 160 -16.41 -13.87 0.18
N GLU A 161 -16.44 -13.98 -1.14
CA GLU A 161 -17.59 -14.50 -1.90
C GLU A 161 -17.09 -15.55 -2.91
N LEU A 162 -16.85 -16.78 -2.47
CA LEU A 162 -16.17 -17.84 -3.25
C LEU A 162 -16.81 -18.15 -4.62
N GLU A 163 -18.10 -17.83 -4.81
CA GLU A 163 -18.86 -18.00 -6.05
C GLU A 163 -18.67 -16.85 -7.07
N LYS A 164 -17.96 -15.79 -6.67
CA LYS A 164 -17.66 -14.61 -7.50
C LYS A 164 -16.16 -14.51 -7.76
N ALA A 165 -15.80 -13.86 -8.85
CA ALA A 165 -14.44 -13.37 -9.09
C ALA A 165 -14.32 -11.93 -8.59
N LEU A 166 -13.11 -11.51 -8.27
CA LEU A 166 -12.82 -10.18 -7.74
C LEU A 166 -11.71 -9.53 -8.54
N VAL A 167 -12.00 -8.37 -9.11
CA VAL A 167 -11.02 -7.53 -9.81
C VAL A 167 -10.78 -6.28 -9.00
N GLU A 168 -9.51 -5.95 -8.77
CA GLU A 168 -9.10 -4.66 -8.22
C GLU A 168 -8.07 -4.03 -9.15
N PHE A 169 -8.29 -2.79 -9.58
CA PHE A 169 -7.48 -2.16 -10.61
C PHE A 169 -7.35 -0.64 -10.44
N VAL A 170 -6.34 -0.07 -11.09
CA VAL A 170 -6.07 1.36 -11.14
C VAL A 170 -5.81 1.81 -12.57
N ARG A 171 -6.00 3.11 -12.83
CA ARG A 171 -5.45 3.77 -14.01
C ARG A 171 -3.95 3.97 -13.85
N GLY A 172 -3.18 3.58 -14.85
CA GLY A 172 -1.71 3.61 -14.84
C GLY A 172 -1.09 2.35 -14.21
N SER A 173 0.05 2.52 -13.54
CA SER A 173 0.83 1.41 -12.95
C SER A 173 0.15 0.81 -11.72
N GLY A 174 0.24 -0.52 -11.58
CA GLY A 174 -0.29 -1.28 -10.44
C GLY A 174 0.58 -1.21 -9.18
N GLU A 175 1.80 -0.68 -9.25
CA GLU A 175 2.69 -0.58 -8.07
C GLU A 175 2.08 0.27 -6.94
N GLU A 176 1.37 1.34 -7.30
CA GLU A 176 0.71 2.23 -6.34
C GLU A 176 -0.45 1.55 -5.59
N LEU A 177 -1.04 0.52 -6.19
CA LEU A 177 -2.13 -0.28 -5.62
C LEU A 177 -1.60 -1.23 -4.54
N VAL A 178 -0.54 -1.98 -4.86
CA VAL A 178 0.12 -2.90 -3.91
C VAL A 178 0.75 -2.15 -2.74
N GLY A 179 1.36 -1.00 -3.02
CA GLY A 179 1.96 -0.13 -2.00
C GLY A 179 0.96 0.62 -1.11
N GLY A 180 -0.35 0.49 -1.36
CA GLY A 180 -1.40 1.14 -0.56
C GLY A 180 -1.45 2.67 -0.69
N ARG A 181 -0.79 3.24 -1.72
CA ARG A 181 -0.71 4.71 -1.92
C ARG A 181 -1.93 5.28 -2.65
N LYS A 182 -2.72 4.42 -3.28
CA LYS A 182 -3.88 4.80 -4.08
C LYS A 182 -5.00 3.77 -3.92
N SER A 183 -6.21 4.26 -3.65
CA SER A 183 -7.43 3.46 -3.66
C SER A 183 -7.73 2.96 -5.07
N GLY A 184 -7.80 1.63 -5.22
CA GLY A 184 -8.19 0.98 -6.48
C GLY A 184 -9.69 0.94 -6.69
N GLU A 185 -10.13 0.84 -7.94
CA GLU A 185 -11.50 0.47 -8.27
C GLU A 185 -11.67 -1.03 -8.08
N ARG A 186 -12.78 -1.44 -7.44
CA ARG A 186 -13.07 -2.84 -7.15
C ARG A 186 -14.37 -3.28 -7.80
N VAL A 187 -14.34 -4.43 -8.46
CA VAL A 187 -15.49 -5.03 -9.13
C VAL A 187 -15.58 -6.50 -8.77
N LEU A 188 -16.74 -6.89 -8.23
CA LEU A 188 -17.11 -8.29 -8.07
C LEU A 188 -17.85 -8.76 -9.32
N LEU A 189 -17.36 -9.83 -9.93
CA LEU A 189 -17.88 -10.38 -11.17
C LEU A 189 -18.55 -11.75 -10.89
N PRO A 190 -19.70 -12.05 -11.53
CA PRO A 190 -20.17 -13.42 -11.59
C PRO A 190 -19.10 -14.29 -12.29
N ARG A 191 -18.86 -15.53 -11.82
CA ARG A 191 -17.93 -16.48 -12.46
C ARG A 191 -18.52 -17.10 -13.74
N ASN A 192 -19.17 -16.28 -14.55
CA ASN A 192 -19.69 -16.60 -15.87
C ASN A 192 -19.46 -15.38 -16.78
N PRO A 193 -18.49 -15.44 -17.72
CA PRO A 193 -18.19 -14.34 -18.63
C PRO A 193 -19.40 -13.80 -19.41
N ASP A 194 -20.37 -14.64 -19.75
CA ASP A 194 -21.57 -14.23 -20.50
C ASP A 194 -22.45 -13.24 -19.72
N LYS A 195 -22.29 -13.18 -18.38
CA LYS A 195 -23.00 -12.26 -17.49
C LYS A 195 -22.24 -10.97 -17.21
N VAL A 196 -21.04 -10.80 -17.75
CA VAL A 196 -20.23 -9.59 -17.57
C VAL A 196 -20.45 -8.68 -18.77
N GLU A 197 -20.97 -7.47 -18.57
CA GLU A 197 -21.29 -6.55 -19.68
C GLU A 197 -20.04 -5.85 -20.24
N ASN A 198 -19.14 -5.40 -19.36
CA ASN A 198 -17.92 -4.70 -19.75
C ASN A 198 -16.97 -5.65 -20.49
N GLU A 199 -16.54 -5.25 -21.69
CA GLU A 199 -15.75 -6.09 -22.60
C GLU A 199 -14.38 -6.49 -22.03
N LEU A 200 -13.64 -5.53 -21.46
CA LEU A 200 -12.34 -5.81 -20.82
C LEU A 200 -12.50 -6.73 -19.61
N MET A 201 -13.49 -6.49 -18.75
CA MET A 201 -13.74 -7.35 -17.59
C MET A 201 -14.20 -8.76 -18.00
N ARG A 202 -14.93 -8.88 -19.10
CA ARG A 202 -15.31 -10.17 -19.68
C ARG A 202 -14.08 -10.91 -20.20
N GLU A 203 -13.23 -10.25 -20.99
CA GLU A 203 -11.97 -10.81 -21.50
C GLU A 203 -11.07 -11.26 -20.36
N LEU A 204 -10.84 -10.40 -19.37
CA LEU A 204 -10.05 -10.69 -18.19
C LEU A 204 -10.59 -11.88 -17.39
N LEU A 205 -11.91 -11.95 -17.19
CA LEU A 205 -12.52 -13.09 -16.50
C LEU A 205 -12.39 -14.38 -17.31
N THR A 206 -12.61 -14.34 -18.62
CA THR A 206 -12.44 -15.51 -19.50
C THR A 206 -11.02 -16.04 -19.40
N VAL A 207 -10.02 -15.18 -19.61
CA VAL A 207 -8.60 -15.55 -19.47
C VAL A 207 -8.31 -16.08 -18.06
N GLY A 208 -8.82 -15.42 -17.02
CA GLY A 208 -8.61 -15.86 -15.65
C GLY A 208 -9.17 -17.27 -15.35
N LEU A 209 -10.37 -17.59 -15.85
CA LEU A 209 -10.96 -18.92 -15.68
C LEU A 209 -10.23 -19.99 -16.50
N GLU A 210 -9.69 -19.64 -17.68
CA GLU A 210 -8.82 -20.52 -18.45
C GLU A 210 -7.50 -20.80 -17.71
N VAL A 211 -6.92 -19.78 -17.07
CA VAL A 211 -5.73 -19.92 -16.21
C VAL A 211 -6.04 -20.76 -14.95
N GLU A 212 -7.20 -20.57 -14.31
CA GLU A 212 -7.68 -21.45 -13.21
C GLU A 212 -7.81 -22.90 -13.66
N SER A 213 -8.38 -23.14 -14.85
CA SER A 213 -8.52 -24.47 -15.43
C SER A 213 -7.15 -25.10 -15.72
N LEU A 214 -6.22 -24.33 -16.29
CA LEU A 214 -4.87 -24.77 -16.63
C LEU A 214 -4.07 -25.24 -15.41
N PHE A 215 -4.17 -24.51 -14.29
CA PHE A 215 -3.48 -24.86 -13.04
C PHE A 215 -4.33 -25.72 -12.09
N GLY A 216 -5.61 -25.96 -12.41
CA GLY A 216 -6.54 -26.81 -11.67
C GLY A 216 -6.95 -26.27 -10.30
N ARG A 217 -6.66 -25.00 -9.99
CA ARG A 217 -6.94 -24.36 -8.69
C ARG A 217 -7.20 -22.87 -8.88
N PRO A 218 -7.93 -22.21 -7.96
CA PRO A 218 -8.15 -20.77 -8.02
C PRO A 218 -6.84 -19.99 -8.04
N GLN A 219 -6.80 -18.95 -8.86
CA GLN A 219 -5.64 -18.14 -9.20
C GLN A 219 -5.81 -16.68 -8.78
N ASP A 220 -4.71 -16.12 -8.28
CA ASP A 220 -4.39 -14.70 -8.09
C ASP A 220 -3.51 -14.28 -9.28
N ILE A 221 -4.01 -13.38 -10.12
CA ILE A 221 -3.42 -13.02 -11.42
C ILE A 221 -3.15 -11.52 -11.48
N GLU A 222 -1.90 -11.14 -11.67
CA GLU A 222 -1.52 -9.77 -11.98
C GLU A 222 -1.62 -9.52 -13.48
N TRP A 223 -2.23 -8.40 -13.87
CA TRP A 223 -2.47 -8.08 -15.26
C TRP A 223 -2.27 -6.59 -15.55
N ALA A 224 -1.97 -6.30 -16.82
CA ALA A 224 -1.88 -4.96 -17.38
C ALA A 224 -2.65 -4.87 -18.69
N TYR A 225 -3.15 -3.69 -19.01
CA TYR A 225 -3.89 -3.42 -20.25
C TYR A 225 -3.43 -2.10 -20.86
N ASP A 226 -2.87 -2.16 -22.07
CA ASP A 226 -2.50 -1.00 -22.90
C ASP A 226 -3.37 -0.85 -24.16
N GLY A 227 -4.33 -1.76 -24.34
CA GLY A 227 -5.00 -2.06 -25.60
C GLY A 227 -4.93 -3.56 -25.91
N THR A 228 -3.93 -4.23 -25.34
CA THR A 228 -3.82 -5.69 -25.22
C THR A 228 -3.88 -6.07 -23.76
N LEU A 229 -4.59 -7.13 -23.40
CA LEU A 229 -4.54 -7.71 -22.06
C LEU A 229 -3.26 -8.53 -21.91
N TRP A 230 -2.42 -8.17 -20.95
CA TRP A 230 -1.16 -8.83 -20.62
C TRP A 230 -1.24 -9.52 -19.26
N ILE A 231 -0.83 -10.78 -19.19
CA ILE A 231 -0.67 -11.51 -17.93
C ILE A 231 0.76 -11.32 -17.44
N LEU A 232 0.89 -10.73 -16.26
CA LEU A 232 2.17 -10.40 -15.65
C LEU A 232 2.59 -11.45 -14.62
N GLN A 233 1.65 -12.04 -13.90
CA GLN A 233 1.92 -13.09 -12.92
C GLN A 233 0.66 -13.92 -12.69
N SER A 234 0.84 -15.17 -12.25
CA SER A 234 -0.24 -16.03 -11.77
C SER A 234 0.29 -16.91 -10.66
N ARG A 235 -0.46 -17.01 -9.56
CA ARG A 235 -0.16 -17.90 -8.44
C ARG A 235 -1.43 -18.46 -7.82
N ASP A 236 -1.31 -19.58 -7.13
CA ASP A 236 -2.44 -20.26 -6.50
C ASP A 236 -2.96 -19.44 -5.31
N ILE A 237 -4.29 -19.36 -5.15
CA ILE A 237 -4.90 -18.85 -3.92
C ILE A 237 -4.88 -19.97 -2.88
N THR A 238 -4.01 -19.86 -1.88
CA THR A 238 -3.76 -20.93 -0.89
C THR A 238 -4.73 -20.99 0.28
N VAL A 239 -5.54 -19.93 0.50
CA VAL A 239 -6.22 -19.68 1.80
C VAL A 239 -7.75 -19.83 1.74
N LEU A 240 -8.32 -20.26 0.62
CA LEU A 240 -9.78 -20.30 0.42
C LEU A 240 -10.54 -21.29 1.34
N ASN A 241 -9.85 -22.06 2.19
CA ASN A 241 -10.43 -23.16 2.97
C ASN A 241 -10.25 -23.03 4.51
N GLN A 242 -9.80 -21.91 5.05
CA GLN A 242 -9.77 -21.74 6.52
C GLN A 242 -11.13 -21.25 7.04
N THR A 243 -12.10 -22.15 7.13
CA THR A 243 -13.26 -21.96 8.00
C THR A 243 -12.80 -22.16 9.43
N ARG A 244 -12.42 -21.09 10.13
CA ARG A 244 -12.36 -21.14 11.60
C ARG A 244 -13.79 -21.06 12.12
N GLU A 245 -14.12 -21.88 13.11
CA GLU A 245 -15.42 -21.86 13.78
C GLU A 245 -15.72 -20.43 14.24
N VAL A 246 -16.83 -19.87 13.76
CA VAL A 246 -17.34 -18.59 14.22
C VAL A 246 -17.89 -18.84 15.62
N GLU A 247 -17.17 -18.42 16.65
CA GLU A 247 -17.79 -18.26 17.95
C GLU A 247 -18.91 -17.21 17.81
N ASP A 248 -20.14 -17.57 18.19
CA ASP A 248 -21.28 -16.65 18.21
C ASP A 248 -21.01 -15.53 19.23
N PHE A 249 -20.46 -14.41 18.77
CA PHE A 249 -20.23 -13.24 19.61
C PHE A 249 -21.49 -12.38 19.65
N LYS A 250 -22.02 -12.14 20.86
CA LYS A 250 -23.08 -11.16 21.07
C LYS A 250 -22.53 -9.74 20.94
N THR A 251 -22.78 -9.10 19.80
CA THR A 251 -22.32 -7.73 19.47
C THR A 251 -23.36 -6.65 19.78
N GLU A 252 -24.45 -6.98 20.48
CA GLU A 252 -25.60 -6.09 20.74
C GLU A 252 -25.25 -4.72 21.36
N ASN A 253 -24.09 -4.59 22.02
CA ASN A 253 -23.58 -3.35 22.62
C ASN A 253 -22.24 -2.87 22.05
N TRP A 254 -21.85 -3.35 20.87
CA TRP A 254 -20.61 -2.99 20.20
C TRP A 254 -20.90 -2.12 18.98
N HIS A 255 -19.98 -1.21 18.66
CA HIS A 255 -20.08 -0.41 17.45
C HIS A 255 -19.33 -1.09 16.31
N ALA A 256 -20.02 -1.32 15.19
CA ALA A 256 -19.42 -1.91 14.00
C ALA A 256 -18.83 -0.82 13.11
N LEU A 257 -17.52 -0.86 12.94
CA LEU A 257 -16.80 -0.14 11.89
C LEU A 257 -16.78 -1.03 10.66
N LYS A 258 -17.27 -0.51 9.54
CA LYS A 258 -17.32 -1.25 8.28
C LYS A 258 -15.99 -1.09 7.54
N GLY A 259 -15.50 -2.19 7.01
CA GLY A 259 -14.37 -2.23 6.09
C GLY A 259 -14.60 -3.25 5.00
N ILE A 260 -13.49 -3.82 4.54
CA ILE A 260 -13.43 -4.77 3.44
C ILE A 260 -12.83 -6.07 3.98
N PRO A 261 -13.47 -7.23 3.74
CA PRO A 261 -12.90 -8.52 4.11
C PRO A 261 -11.67 -8.83 3.24
N ALA A 262 -10.50 -8.93 3.87
CA ALA A 262 -9.25 -9.25 3.19
C ALA A 262 -8.79 -10.70 3.44
N ASN A 263 -9.03 -11.22 4.64
CA ASN A 263 -8.84 -12.63 4.94
C ASN A 263 -9.90 -13.11 5.95
N PRO A 264 -10.62 -14.21 5.69
CA PRO A 264 -11.73 -14.69 6.53
C PRO A 264 -11.30 -15.14 7.93
N GLY A 265 -12.30 -15.30 8.80
CA GLY A 265 -12.17 -15.71 10.20
C GLY A 265 -12.53 -14.59 11.17
N VAL A 266 -12.66 -14.96 12.46
CA VAL A 266 -12.99 -14.02 13.53
C VAL A 266 -11.89 -14.05 14.59
N ALA A 267 -11.48 -12.87 15.06
CA ALA A 267 -10.49 -12.74 16.11
C ALA A 267 -10.90 -11.66 17.12
N ARG A 268 -10.55 -11.85 18.39
CA ARG A 268 -10.74 -10.88 19.46
C ARG A 268 -9.41 -10.59 20.13
N GLY A 269 -9.14 -9.31 20.39
CA GLY A 269 -7.93 -8.91 21.11
C GLY A 269 -7.98 -7.44 21.52
N ARG A 270 -6.89 -7.00 22.16
CA ARG A 270 -6.68 -5.57 22.42
C ARG A 270 -6.07 -4.92 21.18
N ALA A 271 -6.63 -3.79 20.74
CA ALA A 271 -6.09 -2.99 19.66
C ALA A 271 -4.71 -2.45 20.05
N ARG A 272 -3.73 -2.61 19.16
CA ARG A 272 -2.37 -2.08 19.29
C ARG A 272 -2.03 -1.33 18.02
N PHE A 273 -1.77 -0.03 18.12
CA PHE A 273 -1.37 0.75 16.97
C PHE A 273 0.11 0.59 16.68
N VAL A 274 0.43 0.43 15.39
CA VAL A 274 1.80 0.49 14.87
C VAL A 274 1.81 1.54 13.77
N LEU A 275 2.61 2.59 13.98
CA LEU A 275 2.73 3.70 13.05
C LEU A 275 3.57 3.28 11.83
N ASP A 276 3.28 3.92 10.70
CA ASP A 276 3.89 3.58 9.40
C ASP A 276 5.41 3.76 9.38
N ASP A 277 5.91 4.73 10.14
CA ASP A 277 7.34 5.06 10.28
C ASP A 277 8.00 4.41 11.50
N GLN A 278 7.27 3.61 12.27
CA GLN A 278 7.80 3.01 13.48
C GLN A 278 8.83 1.92 13.14
N PRO A 279 10.07 1.99 13.68
CA PRO A 279 11.09 0.99 13.43
C PRO A 279 10.60 -0.43 13.82
N PRO A 280 10.87 -1.46 13.01
CA PRO A 280 10.40 -2.83 13.28
C PRO A 280 10.76 -3.33 14.69
N GLU A 281 11.99 -3.08 15.15
CA GLU A 281 12.45 -3.47 16.49
C GLU A 281 11.62 -2.84 17.63
N GLU A 282 11.23 -1.57 17.45
CA GLU A 282 10.42 -0.87 18.43
C GLU A 282 8.99 -1.39 18.42
N ALA A 283 8.42 -1.57 17.23
CA ALA A 283 7.09 -2.12 17.04
C ALA A 283 6.98 -3.54 17.65
N GLU A 284 8.02 -4.36 17.48
CA GLU A 284 8.06 -5.73 18.01
C GLU A 284 8.14 -5.80 19.53
N ARG A 285 8.79 -4.82 20.16
CA ARG A 285 8.90 -4.71 21.60
C ARG A 285 7.58 -4.31 22.25
N VAL A 286 6.78 -3.48 21.57
CA VAL A 286 5.51 -2.98 22.12
C VAL A 286 4.32 -3.91 21.81
N PHE A 287 4.35 -4.61 20.69
CA PHE A 287 3.28 -5.51 20.25
C PHE A 287 3.33 -6.86 20.96
N LYS A 288 2.23 -7.27 21.59
CA LYS A 288 2.14 -8.52 22.36
C LYS A 288 1.37 -9.60 21.60
N GLU A 289 1.64 -10.85 21.95
CA GLU A 289 0.95 -12.01 21.41
C GLU A 289 -0.58 -11.89 21.56
N SER A 290 -1.31 -12.23 20.50
CA SER A 290 -2.77 -12.19 20.45
C SER A 290 -3.41 -10.80 20.61
N GLU A 291 -2.66 -9.71 20.42
CA GLU A 291 -3.21 -8.37 20.21
C GLU A 291 -3.75 -8.23 18.77
N VAL A 292 -4.65 -7.27 18.55
CA VAL A 292 -5.14 -6.91 17.22
C VAL A 292 -4.28 -5.76 16.69
N LEU A 293 -3.63 -5.99 15.57
CA LEU A 293 -2.78 -5.01 14.90
C LEU A 293 -3.64 -3.98 14.18
N VAL A 294 -3.52 -2.72 14.57
CA VAL A 294 -4.19 -1.58 13.94
C VAL A 294 -3.15 -0.67 13.30
N THR A 295 -3.27 -0.37 12.01
CA THR A 295 -2.24 0.38 11.27
C THR A 295 -2.82 1.21 10.13
N TYR A 296 -2.12 2.27 9.70
CA TYR A 296 -2.51 3.03 8.52
C TYR A 296 -1.97 2.33 7.29
N VAL A 297 -0.65 2.31 7.13
CA VAL A 297 0.09 1.58 6.11
C VAL A 297 1.21 0.78 6.80
N LEU A 298 1.29 -0.52 6.54
CA LEU A 298 2.37 -1.34 7.09
C LEU A 298 3.07 -2.13 6.00
N HIS A 299 4.40 -2.20 6.07
CA HIS A 299 5.24 -2.83 5.06
C HIS A 299 5.68 -4.24 5.50
N VAL A 300 6.21 -5.02 4.55
CA VAL A 300 6.70 -6.40 4.76
C VAL A 300 7.80 -6.51 5.83
N GLU A 301 8.48 -5.42 6.19
CA GLU A 301 9.50 -5.39 7.24
C GLU A 301 8.93 -5.71 8.63
N HIS A 302 7.66 -5.38 8.88
CA HIS A 302 6.99 -5.62 10.16
C HIS A 302 6.41 -7.03 10.31
N TYR A 303 6.82 -8.00 9.48
CA TYR A 303 6.21 -9.35 9.41
C TYR A 303 6.09 -10.08 10.78
N ASN A 304 6.92 -9.78 11.79
CA ASN A 304 6.85 -10.38 13.14
C ASN A 304 5.57 -9.97 13.87
N LEU A 305 5.11 -8.75 13.63
CA LEU A 305 3.89 -8.22 14.24
C LEU A 305 2.68 -8.98 13.71
N PHE A 306 2.66 -9.19 12.40
CA PHE A 306 1.62 -9.96 11.75
C PHE A 306 1.54 -11.36 12.32
N ALA A 307 2.65 -12.10 12.44
CA ALA A 307 2.65 -13.46 12.97
C ALA A 307 2.12 -13.59 14.41
N LYS A 308 2.30 -12.55 15.24
CA LYS A 308 1.81 -12.50 16.64
C LYS A 308 0.36 -12.02 16.74
N ALA A 309 -0.18 -11.42 15.68
CA ALA A 309 -1.49 -10.77 15.72
C ALA A 309 -2.62 -11.79 15.75
N ALA A 310 -3.60 -11.55 16.63
CA ALA A 310 -4.85 -12.30 16.59
C ALA A 310 -5.68 -11.93 15.35
N GLY A 311 -5.66 -10.66 14.96
CA GLY A 311 -6.35 -10.11 13.79
C GLY A 311 -5.70 -8.80 13.34
N ILE A 312 -5.96 -8.39 12.10
CA ILE A 312 -5.34 -7.23 11.47
C ILE A 312 -6.42 -6.27 10.96
N VAL A 313 -6.27 -4.99 11.30
CA VAL A 313 -7.14 -3.89 10.88
C VAL A 313 -6.29 -2.79 10.26
N THR A 314 -6.62 -2.36 9.05
CA THR A 314 -5.86 -1.28 8.38
C THR A 314 -6.76 -0.25 7.71
N LYS A 315 -6.27 1.00 7.65
CA LYS A 315 -6.91 2.09 6.91
C LYS A 315 -6.79 1.95 5.40
N VAL A 316 -5.72 1.35 4.89
CA VAL A 316 -5.55 1.11 3.44
C VAL A 316 -6.73 0.28 2.94
N ASP A 317 -7.39 0.72 1.88
CA ASP A 317 -8.63 0.15 1.36
C ASP A 317 -8.44 -0.91 0.26
N SER A 318 -7.26 -1.55 0.24
CA SER A 318 -6.87 -2.54 -0.75
C SER A 318 -6.62 -3.93 -0.15
N ILE A 319 -7.21 -4.96 -0.75
CA ILE A 319 -6.91 -6.37 -0.40
C ILE A 319 -5.57 -6.86 -0.99
N LEU A 320 -4.92 -6.00 -1.78
CA LEU A 320 -3.60 -6.19 -2.35
C LEU A 320 -2.51 -5.49 -1.53
N SER A 321 -2.91 -4.75 -0.48
CA SER A 321 -1.97 -4.14 0.45
C SER A 321 -1.11 -5.22 1.13
N HIS A 322 0.13 -4.86 1.51
CA HIS A 322 0.99 -5.80 2.24
C HIS A 322 0.31 -6.41 3.48
N PRO A 323 -0.44 -5.66 4.33
CA PRO A 323 -1.18 -6.26 5.43
C PRO A 323 -2.15 -7.36 5.00
N ALA A 324 -2.89 -7.14 3.90
CA ALA A 324 -3.86 -8.11 3.38
C ALA A 324 -3.20 -9.35 2.78
N ILE A 325 -2.08 -9.19 2.06
CA ILE A 325 -1.31 -10.29 1.48
C ILE A 325 -0.72 -11.16 2.61
N ILE A 326 -0.06 -10.55 3.59
CA ILE A 326 0.56 -11.24 4.72
C ILE A 326 -0.50 -11.91 5.59
N ALA A 327 -1.63 -11.24 5.85
CA ALA A 327 -2.74 -11.82 6.60
C ALA A 327 -3.26 -13.11 5.96
N ARG A 328 -3.42 -13.12 4.63
CA ARG A 328 -3.80 -14.31 3.88
C ARG A 328 -2.76 -15.40 4.04
N GLU A 329 -1.49 -15.09 3.78
CA GLU A 329 -0.39 -16.05 3.91
C GLU A 329 -0.36 -16.72 5.29
N LEU A 330 -0.59 -15.97 6.36
CA LEU A 330 -0.56 -16.45 7.74
C LEU A 330 -1.91 -17.01 8.24
N GLY A 331 -2.99 -16.90 7.47
CA GLY A 331 -4.33 -17.31 7.88
C GLY A 331 -4.89 -16.48 9.04
N ILE A 332 -4.58 -15.19 9.09
CA ILE A 332 -4.98 -14.27 10.17
C ILE A 332 -6.20 -13.45 9.71
N PRO A 333 -7.30 -13.39 10.48
CA PRO A 333 -8.46 -12.55 10.16
C PRO A 333 -8.06 -11.11 9.88
N CYS A 334 -8.49 -10.57 8.74
CA CYS A 334 -8.07 -9.23 8.30
C CYS A 334 -9.19 -8.45 7.65
N VAL A 335 -9.36 -7.20 8.11
CA VAL A 335 -10.28 -6.21 7.55
C VAL A 335 -9.49 -4.97 7.16
N VAL A 336 -9.63 -4.55 5.90
CA VAL A 336 -8.93 -3.39 5.33
C VAL A 336 -9.93 -2.25 5.08
N GLY A 337 -9.45 -1.02 4.86
CA GLY A 337 -10.32 0.14 4.62
C GLY A 337 -11.20 0.53 5.81
N VAL A 338 -10.72 0.29 7.03
CA VAL A 338 -11.45 0.62 8.27
C VAL A 338 -11.08 2.03 8.72
N ASP A 339 -12.04 2.78 9.25
CA ASP A 339 -11.80 4.03 9.99
C ASP A 339 -11.10 3.74 11.32
N VAL A 340 -9.78 3.51 11.25
CA VAL A 340 -8.95 3.14 12.40
C VAL A 340 -8.92 4.23 13.47
N GLU A 341 -9.17 5.48 13.10
CA GLU A 341 -9.24 6.63 14.02
C GLU A 341 -10.38 6.52 15.05
N ALA A 342 -11.39 5.68 14.78
CA ALA A 342 -12.48 5.39 15.71
C ALA A 342 -12.07 4.42 16.85
N ILE A 343 -10.93 3.72 16.71
CA ILE A 343 -10.38 2.73 17.65
C ILE A 343 -9.36 3.40 18.58
N ARG A 344 -9.27 2.99 19.85
CA ARG A 344 -8.23 3.45 20.78
C ARG A 344 -7.19 2.37 21.05
N GLU A 345 -5.98 2.81 21.34
CA GLU A 345 -4.91 1.98 21.89
C GLU A 345 -5.42 1.22 23.13
N GLY A 346 -5.30 -0.10 23.10
CA GLY A 346 -5.76 -1.00 24.16
C GLY A 346 -7.26 -1.33 24.15
N ASP A 347 -8.06 -0.78 23.23
CA ASP A 347 -9.49 -1.11 23.14
C ASP A 347 -9.69 -2.60 22.89
N GLU A 348 -10.74 -3.16 23.48
CA GLU A 348 -11.17 -4.49 23.13
C GLU A 348 -11.91 -4.46 21.78
N VAL A 349 -11.38 -5.18 20.79
CA VAL A 349 -11.90 -5.22 19.43
C VAL A 349 -12.15 -6.65 18.97
N ILE A 350 -13.15 -6.82 18.13
CA ILE A 350 -13.42 -8.07 17.40
C ILE A 350 -13.27 -7.76 15.91
N VAL A 351 -12.39 -8.49 15.24
CA VAL A 351 -12.17 -8.41 13.80
C VAL A 351 -12.93 -9.56 13.16
N ASP A 352 -13.95 -9.24 12.37
CA ASP A 352 -14.69 -10.19 11.55
C ASP A 352 -14.25 -10.04 10.09
N GLY A 353 -13.28 -10.86 9.70
CA GLY A 353 -12.76 -10.92 8.35
C GLY A 353 -13.71 -11.57 7.33
N ASN A 354 -14.81 -12.20 7.79
CA ASN A 354 -15.82 -12.77 6.89
C ASN A 354 -16.75 -11.68 6.37
N GLU A 355 -17.31 -10.89 7.29
CA GLU A 355 -18.26 -9.82 6.99
C GLU A 355 -17.57 -8.49 6.64
N GLY A 356 -16.26 -8.38 6.91
CA GLY A 356 -15.52 -7.13 6.73
C GLY A 356 -15.90 -6.09 7.77
N ALA A 357 -16.04 -6.49 9.03
CA ALA A 357 -16.45 -5.61 10.12
C ALA A 357 -15.49 -5.67 11.29
N VAL A 358 -15.28 -4.53 11.95
CA VAL A 358 -14.54 -4.44 13.21
C VAL A 358 -15.48 -3.91 14.28
N TYR A 359 -15.74 -4.73 15.29
CA TYR A 359 -16.58 -4.34 16.42
C TYR A 359 -15.71 -3.77 17.53
N VAL A 360 -16.09 -2.60 18.04
CA VAL A 360 -15.41 -1.91 19.14
C VAL A 360 -16.39 -1.68 20.29
N ARG A 361 -15.99 -2.04 21.51
CA ARG A 361 -16.86 -1.97 22.70
C ARG A 361 -17.12 -0.53 23.18
N ASN A 362 -16.16 0.37 22.99
CA ASN A 362 -16.22 1.78 23.36
C ASN A 362 -15.56 2.65 22.28
N PRO A 363 -16.16 2.79 21.08
CA PRO A 363 -15.59 3.66 20.04
C PRO A 363 -15.42 5.08 20.60
N ARG A 364 -14.48 5.87 20.06
CA ARG A 364 -14.39 7.30 20.39
C ARG A 364 -15.81 7.91 20.36
N ARG A 365 -16.34 8.30 21.53
CA ARG A 365 -17.58 9.10 21.66
C ARG A 365 -17.52 10.41 20.86
N VAL A 366 -16.34 10.77 20.38
CA VAL A 366 -16.05 11.87 19.46
C VAL A 366 -16.93 11.79 18.21
N LEU A 367 -17.22 10.63 17.60
CA LEU A 367 -18.00 10.62 16.34
C LEU A 367 -19.49 10.95 16.53
N ARG A 368 -20.17 10.37 17.55
CA ARG A 368 -21.53 10.84 17.90
C ARG A 368 -21.52 12.28 18.40
N GLY A 369 -20.47 12.68 19.12
CA GLY A 369 -20.26 14.05 19.57
C GLY A 369 -20.12 15.03 18.40
N VAL A 370 -19.33 14.69 17.39
CA VAL A 370 -19.01 15.47 16.19
C VAL A 370 -20.18 15.49 15.20
N GLU A 371 -20.92 14.39 15.02
CA GLU A 371 -22.13 14.38 14.17
C GLU A 371 -23.29 15.17 14.78
N LEU A 372 -23.59 14.95 16.08
CA LEU A 372 -24.56 15.78 16.81
C LEU A 372 -24.10 17.24 16.83
N TRP A 373 -22.79 17.49 16.98
CA TRP A 373 -22.20 18.82 16.93
C TRP A 373 -22.29 19.50 15.56
N LYS A 374 -21.96 18.83 14.45
CA LYS A 374 -22.11 19.35 13.07
C LYS A 374 -23.56 19.77 12.79
N SER A 375 -24.53 19.05 13.34
CA SER A 375 -25.95 19.37 13.20
C SER A 375 -26.43 20.56 14.04
N SER A 376 -25.63 20.99 15.03
CA SER A 376 -25.98 22.03 16.01
C SER A 376 -25.04 23.26 15.99
N TYR A 377 -23.93 23.19 15.24
CA TYR A 377 -22.95 24.26 15.09
C TYR A 377 -23.58 25.49 14.43
N ARG A 378 -23.41 26.65 15.07
CA ARG A 378 -23.65 27.97 14.46
C ARG A 378 -22.35 28.74 14.48
N GLU A 379 -21.87 29.11 13.30
CA GLU A 379 -20.66 29.91 13.15
C GLU A 379 -20.88 31.29 13.78
N ASP A 380 -20.09 31.62 14.80
CA ASP A 380 -20.11 32.95 15.43
C ASP A 380 -19.61 34.00 14.43
N GLU A 381 -20.10 35.23 14.55
CA GLU A 381 -19.73 36.39 13.74
C GLU A 381 -18.22 36.60 13.69
N THR A 382 -17.52 36.40 14.81
CA THR A 382 -16.05 36.49 14.87
C THR A 382 -15.35 35.46 13.98
N VAL A 383 -15.81 34.20 13.99
CA VAL A 383 -15.23 33.10 13.18
C VAL A 383 -15.53 33.32 11.69
N ARG A 384 -16.74 33.79 11.38
CA ARG A 384 -17.17 34.12 10.01
C ARG A 384 -16.38 35.28 9.43
N GLU A 385 -16.22 36.39 10.16
CA GLU A 385 -15.45 37.55 9.71
C GLU A 385 -13.97 37.21 9.46
N LEU A 386 -13.39 36.36 10.32
CA LEU A 386 -12.05 35.81 10.14
C LEU A 386 -11.93 34.94 8.90
N LYS A 387 -12.85 33.99 8.73
CA LYS A 387 -12.85 33.08 7.59
C LYS A 387 -12.97 33.85 6.29
N GLU A 388 -13.86 34.84 6.24
CA GLU A 388 -13.98 35.72 5.09
C GLU A 388 -12.76 36.63 4.91
N GLY A 389 -12.16 37.14 5.99
CA GLY A 389 -10.91 37.92 5.95
C GLY A 389 -9.74 37.10 5.40
N TYR A 390 -9.61 35.86 5.86
CA TYR A 390 -8.63 34.88 5.41
C TYR A 390 -8.83 34.56 3.93
N LEU A 391 -10.07 34.25 3.51
CA LEU A 391 -10.41 34.00 2.10
C LEU A 391 -10.18 35.23 1.20
N ARG A 392 -10.53 36.44 1.66
CA ARG A 392 -10.27 37.70 0.94
C ARG A 392 -8.77 37.98 0.78
N ALA A 393 -7.98 37.66 1.80
CA ALA A 393 -6.52 37.77 1.73
C ALA A 393 -5.90 36.70 0.83
N LEU A 394 -6.48 35.50 0.79
CA LEU A 394 -6.07 34.43 -0.13
C LEU A 394 -6.38 34.76 -1.60
N GLU A 395 -7.41 35.57 -1.88
CA GLU A 395 -7.74 36.06 -3.23
C GLU A 395 -6.85 37.23 -3.70
N LYS A 396 -6.18 37.94 -2.78
CA LYS A 396 -5.24 39.05 -3.09
C LYS A 396 -3.81 38.64 -2.73
N LEU A 397 -3.15 38.02 -3.69
CA LEU A 397 -1.91 37.27 -3.46
C LEU A 397 -0.64 38.11 -3.54
N SER A 398 -0.32 38.85 -2.49
CA SER A 398 1.09 39.04 -2.16
C SER A 398 1.49 38.11 -1.01
N PRO A 399 2.67 37.45 -1.07
CA PRO A 399 3.20 36.67 0.05
C PRO A 399 3.34 37.46 1.36
N LYS A 400 3.32 38.81 1.30
CA LYS A 400 3.35 39.70 2.46
C LYS A 400 1.98 39.79 3.16
N GLU A 401 0.90 39.79 2.39
CA GLU A 401 -0.47 39.77 2.93
C GLU A 401 -0.77 38.42 3.60
N MET A 402 -0.31 37.32 3.00
CA MET A 402 -0.47 35.97 3.56
C MET A 402 0.28 35.80 4.90
N GLU A 403 1.48 36.37 5.02
CA GLU A 403 2.23 36.38 6.28
C GLU A 403 1.45 37.11 7.39
N ASN A 404 0.96 38.32 7.10
CA ASN A 404 0.20 39.12 8.06
C ASN A 404 -1.07 38.40 8.52
N VAL A 405 -1.76 37.74 7.59
CA VAL A 405 -3.00 37.02 7.86
C VAL A 405 -2.77 35.78 8.73
N ILE A 406 -1.68 35.05 8.52
CA ILE A 406 -1.32 33.92 9.39
C ILE A 406 -0.96 34.41 10.80
N VAL A 407 -0.25 35.55 10.90
CA VAL A 407 0.10 36.16 12.20
C VAL A 407 -1.14 36.69 12.93
N GLU A 408 -2.09 37.31 12.22
CA GLU A 408 -3.37 37.75 12.78
C GLU A 408 -4.23 36.57 13.23
N ALA A 409 -4.34 35.52 12.41
CA ALA A 409 -5.04 34.29 12.77
C ALA A 409 -4.41 33.64 14.02
N PHE A 410 -3.08 33.63 14.13
CA PHE A 410 -2.37 33.11 15.29
C PHE A 410 -2.62 33.92 16.55
N SER A 411 -2.52 35.25 16.45
CA SER A 411 -2.76 36.17 17.58
C SER A 411 -4.18 36.03 18.10
N LEU A 412 -5.15 35.82 17.20
CA LEU A 412 -6.53 35.67 17.58
C LEU A 412 -6.86 34.29 18.15
N VAL A 413 -6.25 33.21 17.66
CA VAL A 413 -6.33 31.88 18.32
C VAL A 413 -5.73 31.94 19.73
N GLN A 414 -4.67 32.73 19.93
CA GLN A 414 -4.09 32.97 21.26
C GLN A 414 -5.03 33.78 22.17
N GLU A 415 -5.74 34.78 21.63
CA GLU A 415 -6.69 35.60 22.37
C GLU A 415 -8.01 34.87 22.69
N LEU A 416 -8.51 34.08 21.73
CA LEU A 416 -9.70 33.25 21.85
C LEU A 416 -9.44 31.91 22.54
N TYR A 417 -8.18 31.63 22.89
CA TYR A 417 -7.79 30.39 23.57
C TYR A 417 -8.70 30.15 24.77
N PRO A 418 -9.38 29.00 24.84
CA PRO A 418 -10.65 28.95 25.54
C PRO A 418 -10.48 28.88 27.05
N THR A 419 -11.30 29.66 27.75
CA THR A 419 -11.62 29.49 29.18
C THR A 419 -13.00 28.85 29.38
N GLU A 420 -13.82 28.79 28.32
CA GLU A 420 -15.20 28.27 28.34
C GLU A 420 -15.50 27.41 27.11
N ARG A 421 -16.45 26.47 27.28
CA ARG A 421 -16.75 25.36 26.37
C ARG A 421 -17.15 25.80 24.96
N GLU A 422 -17.93 26.87 24.82
CA GLU A 422 -18.47 27.31 23.53
C GLU A 422 -17.39 27.91 22.62
N ARG A 423 -16.42 28.64 23.21
CA ARG A 423 -15.26 29.19 22.49
C ARG A 423 -14.27 28.11 22.09
N ALA A 424 -14.11 27.08 22.92
CA ALA A 424 -13.27 25.93 22.62
C ALA A 424 -13.72 25.20 21.34
N LEU A 425 -15.03 25.12 21.08
CA LEU A 425 -15.58 24.53 19.85
C LEU A 425 -15.23 25.33 18.60
N ASN A 426 -15.36 26.65 18.68
CA ASN A 426 -15.10 27.56 17.57
C ASN A 426 -13.63 27.58 17.16
N VAL A 427 -12.73 27.61 18.15
CA VAL A 427 -11.28 27.57 17.92
C VAL A 427 -10.86 26.22 17.32
N TYR A 428 -11.41 25.10 17.82
CA TYR A 428 -11.12 23.77 17.28
C TYR A 428 -11.51 23.60 15.80
N TYR A 429 -12.71 24.05 15.42
CA TYR A 429 -13.16 23.95 14.03
C TYR A 429 -12.37 24.86 13.09
N PHE A 430 -12.08 26.09 13.53
CA PHE A 430 -11.28 27.03 12.75
C PHE A 430 -9.87 26.48 12.49
N ILE A 431 -9.21 25.91 13.50
CA ILE A 431 -7.88 25.30 13.35
C ILE A 431 -7.90 24.14 12.37
N ASN A 432 -8.83 23.18 12.51
CA ASN A 432 -8.88 22.03 11.60
C ASN A 432 -9.20 22.44 10.16
N TRP A 433 -10.15 23.34 9.96
CA TRP A 433 -10.48 23.86 8.63
C TRP A 433 -9.29 24.59 7.98
N LEU A 434 -8.57 25.41 8.76
CA LEU A 434 -7.39 26.13 8.29
C LEU A 434 -6.25 25.16 7.91
N MET A 435 -5.96 24.20 8.80
CA MET A 435 -4.74 23.40 8.72
C MET A 435 -4.86 22.16 7.84
N GLU A 436 -5.99 21.45 7.87
CA GLU A 436 -6.13 20.15 7.23
C GLU A 436 -6.82 20.23 5.86
N GLU A 437 -7.72 21.19 5.66
CA GLU A 437 -8.53 21.25 4.44
C GLU A 437 -8.05 22.30 3.44
N GLU A 438 -8.00 23.58 3.82
CA GLU A 438 -8.00 24.64 2.80
C GLU A 438 -6.65 25.32 2.55
N THR A 439 -5.80 25.50 3.58
CA THR A 439 -4.47 26.12 3.39
C THR A 439 -3.52 25.26 2.54
N PRO A 440 -3.38 23.93 2.75
CA PRO A 440 -2.56 23.08 1.89
C PRO A 440 -3.06 23.03 0.44
N ARG A 441 -4.39 22.90 0.28
CA ARG A 441 -5.07 22.81 -1.02
C ARG A 441 -4.90 24.08 -1.86
N LEU A 442 -4.93 25.26 -1.24
CA LEU A 442 -4.79 26.53 -1.95
C LEU A 442 -3.33 26.89 -2.26
N LEU A 443 -2.38 26.56 -1.37
CA LEU A 443 -0.95 26.72 -1.64
C LEU A 443 -0.50 25.84 -2.81
N ALA A 444 -0.96 24.59 -2.86
CA ALA A 444 -0.64 23.64 -3.93
C ALA A 444 -1.14 24.05 -5.33
N LYS A 445 -2.15 24.92 -5.42
CA LYS A 445 -2.64 25.44 -6.71
C LYS A 445 -1.73 26.47 -7.35
N ARG A 446 -0.79 27.06 -6.60
CA ARG A 446 -0.04 28.23 -7.05
C ARG A 446 1.47 28.15 -6.84
N PHE A 447 1.93 27.30 -5.93
CA PHE A 447 3.34 27.10 -5.64
C PHE A 447 3.68 25.61 -5.61
N ASP A 448 4.92 25.26 -5.92
CA ASP A 448 5.46 23.92 -5.66
C ASP A 448 5.83 23.81 -4.17
N VAL A 449 4.78 23.67 -3.36
CA VAL A 449 4.89 23.70 -1.89
C VAL A 449 5.60 22.48 -1.33
N LEU A 450 5.54 21.35 -2.03
CA LEU A 450 6.15 20.09 -1.56
C LEU A 450 7.68 20.19 -1.57
N ASP A 451 8.29 20.67 -2.66
CA ASP A 451 9.74 20.86 -2.71
C ASP A 451 10.18 21.95 -1.71
N ALA A 452 9.50 23.11 -1.72
CA ALA A 452 9.87 24.23 -0.86
C ALA A 452 9.76 23.88 0.64
N PHE A 453 8.69 23.20 1.07
CA PHE A 453 8.51 22.85 2.48
C PHE A 453 9.45 21.72 2.90
N SER A 454 9.67 20.72 2.04
CA SER A 454 10.64 19.65 2.29
C SER A 454 12.06 20.19 2.47
N ARG A 455 12.45 21.18 1.66
CA ARG A 455 13.76 21.86 1.77
C ARG A 455 13.84 22.78 2.98
N ALA A 456 12.75 23.46 3.33
CA ALA A 456 12.68 24.27 4.55
C ALA A 456 12.83 23.40 5.81
N ASP A 457 12.27 22.19 5.80
CA ASP A 457 12.37 21.22 6.90
C ASP A 457 13.79 20.68 7.08
N ARG A 458 14.50 20.43 5.97
CA ARG A 458 15.94 20.09 5.96
C ARG A 458 16.87 21.26 6.32
N GLY A 459 16.33 22.45 6.60
CA GLY A 459 17.11 23.62 7.00
C GLY A 459 17.94 24.24 5.87
N GLU A 460 17.58 24.00 4.61
CA GLU A 460 18.30 24.54 3.46
C GLU A 460 18.17 26.07 3.36
N ARG A 461 19.02 26.70 2.52
CA ARG A 461 18.87 28.13 2.20
C ARG A 461 17.89 28.30 1.03
N PRO A 462 16.99 29.30 1.09
CA PRO A 462 16.10 29.59 -0.04
C PRO A 462 16.90 30.12 -1.24
N ARG A 463 16.47 29.73 -2.43
CA ARG A 463 17.08 30.05 -3.73
C ARG A 463 16.54 31.35 -4.31
N THR A 464 15.32 31.74 -3.94
CA THR A 464 14.63 32.94 -4.41
C THR A 464 13.94 33.66 -3.26
N ASP A 465 13.59 34.93 -3.44
CA ASP A 465 12.82 35.70 -2.46
C ASP A 465 11.42 35.13 -2.24
N GLU A 466 10.83 34.52 -3.26
CA GLU A 466 9.55 33.82 -3.19
C GLU A 466 9.66 32.56 -2.33
N GLU A 467 10.71 31.75 -2.55
CA GLU A 467 11.01 30.57 -1.73
C GLU A 467 11.35 30.95 -0.28
N ALA A 468 12.08 32.05 -0.05
CA ALA A 468 12.37 32.55 1.29
C ALA A 468 11.09 32.89 2.07
N ARG A 469 10.06 33.39 1.39
CA ARG A 469 8.75 33.67 1.99
C ARG A 469 7.94 32.40 2.21
N LEU A 470 7.98 31.44 1.29
CA LEU A 470 7.37 30.11 1.51
C LEU A 470 8.00 29.38 2.70
N PHE A 471 9.33 29.49 2.89
CA PHE A 471 10.03 28.93 4.06
C PHE A 471 9.56 29.61 5.35
N LYS A 472 9.29 30.91 5.31
CA LYS A 472 8.76 31.65 6.47
C LYS A 472 7.30 31.27 6.76
N ILE A 473 6.47 31.13 5.74
CA ILE A 473 5.09 30.63 5.86
C ILE A 473 5.08 29.22 6.44
N TYR A 474 5.93 28.32 5.93
CA TYR A 474 6.09 26.98 6.47
C TYR A 474 6.45 26.98 7.95
N ARG A 475 7.42 27.82 8.36
CA ARG A 475 7.79 27.95 9.77
C ARG A 475 6.67 28.51 10.64
N LEU A 476 5.91 29.48 10.14
CA LEU A 476 4.75 30.03 10.83
C LEU A 476 3.64 28.98 10.98
N LEU A 477 3.35 28.21 9.93
CA LEU A 477 2.41 27.09 9.98
C LEU A 477 2.88 26.00 10.93
N LYS A 478 4.17 25.63 10.91
CA LYS A 478 4.75 24.64 11.84
C LYS A 478 4.71 25.13 13.28
N ALA A 479 4.98 26.41 13.52
CA ALA A 479 4.85 27.02 14.85
C ALA A 479 3.39 27.08 15.32
N PHE A 480 2.47 27.36 14.40
CA PHE A 480 1.03 27.32 14.66
C PHE A 480 0.58 25.90 15.00
N ILE A 481 0.95 24.90 14.19
CA ILE A 481 0.69 23.46 14.44
C ILE A 481 1.23 23.03 15.79
N ASN A 482 2.48 23.33 16.11
CA ASN A 482 3.08 22.94 17.38
C ASN A 482 2.36 23.61 18.57
N TYR A 483 2.01 24.90 18.44
CA TYR A 483 1.23 25.60 19.46
C TYR A 483 -0.16 25.01 19.63
N THR A 484 -0.81 24.60 18.54
CA THR A 484 -2.11 23.93 18.59
C THR A 484 -1.97 22.51 19.14
N ASP A 485 -0.97 21.71 18.78
CA ASP A 485 -0.81 20.34 19.26
C ASP A 485 -0.54 20.26 20.77
N GLU A 486 0.10 21.27 21.35
CA GLU A 486 0.30 21.35 22.81
C GLU A 486 -0.97 21.72 23.56
N ARG A 487 -1.88 22.48 22.94
CA ARG A 487 -3.00 23.14 23.62
C ARG A 487 -4.39 22.60 23.23
N VAL A 488 -4.52 22.08 22.02
CA VAL A 488 -5.72 21.40 21.49
C VAL A 488 -5.91 20.04 22.14
N LYS A 489 -4.88 19.45 22.76
CA LYS A 489 -5.02 18.21 23.55
C LYS A 489 -6.03 18.33 24.69
N ASP A 490 -6.10 19.50 25.31
CA ASP A 490 -6.98 19.76 26.46
C ASP A 490 -8.40 20.14 26.02
N ILE A 491 -8.57 20.59 24.77
CA ILE A 491 -9.84 21.08 24.24
C ILE A 491 -10.91 19.97 24.21
N PRO A 492 -10.67 18.74 23.71
CA PRO A 492 -11.59 17.63 23.83
C PRO A 492 -12.02 17.33 25.27
N GLU A 493 -11.10 17.42 26.23
CA GLU A 493 -11.41 17.22 27.65
C GLU A 493 -12.37 18.30 28.17
N MET A 494 -12.08 19.58 27.87
CA MET A 494 -12.94 20.72 28.21
C MET A 494 -14.31 20.67 27.53
N LEU A 495 -14.35 20.19 26.28
CA LEU A 495 -15.56 20.11 25.46
C LEU A 495 -16.48 18.98 25.83
N PHE A 496 -15.96 17.91 26.40
CA PHE A 496 -16.75 16.70 26.63
C PHE A 496 -16.71 16.22 28.09
N ARG A 497 -15.98 16.92 28.98
CA ARG A 497 -15.81 16.62 30.42
C ARG A 497 -15.46 15.14 30.64
N ILE A 498 -14.44 14.66 29.94
CA ILE A 498 -13.99 13.25 29.97
C ILE A 498 -12.84 13.12 30.93
#